data_AF-A0A2V9FI90-F1
#
_entry.id   AF-A0A2V9FI90-F1
#
_cell.length_a   1.000
_cell.length_b   1.000
_cell.length_c   1.000
_cell.angle_alpha   90.00
_cell.angle_beta   90.00
_cell.angle_gamma   90.00
#
_symmetry.space_group_name_H-M   'P 1'
#
loop_
_entity.id
_entity.type
_entity.pdbx_description
1 polymer ?
#
loop_
_entity_poly.entity_id
_entity_poly.type
_entity_poly.pdbx_seq_one_letter_code
_entity_poly.pdbx_strand_id
1 'polypeptide(L)'
;MNRNSARLLAQNPHVLKRLAKYMAQQCFRNTVLEGFHSGITPYSQSGDYSDVFVKTPAGEIPWSKLSRLSNEEMKTLMIDVVNRTYLLLQTLFDEDVGSHLIHTLSQQDLVPRWHDPQ
;
A
#
# COMPACT_ATOMS: atom_id res chain seq x y z
N MET A 1 -1.33 -23.88 -5.47
CA MET A 1 -1.63 -23.48 -6.87
C MET A 1 -1.13 -24.58 -7.80
N ASN A 2 -1.91 -25.03 -8.80
CA ASN A 2 -1.39 -26.01 -9.75
C ASN A 2 -0.38 -25.33 -10.72
N ARG A 3 0.50 -26.12 -11.34
CA ARG A 3 1.56 -25.61 -12.23
C ARG A 3 0.99 -24.81 -13.43
N ASN A 4 -0.17 -25.21 -13.94
CA ASN A 4 -0.80 -24.55 -15.08
C ASN A 4 -1.28 -23.13 -14.72
N SER A 5 -1.90 -22.95 -13.56
CA SER A 5 -2.33 -21.64 -13.05
C SER A 5 -1.15 -20.71 -12.81
N ALA A 6 -0.05 -21.22 -12.24
CA ALA A 6 1.17 -20.43 -12.01
C ALA A 6 1.75 -19.91 -13.33
N ARG A 7 1.85 -20.79 -14.34
CA ARG A 7 2.34 -20.44 -15.67
C ARG A 7 1.45 -19.42 -16.38
N LEU A 8 0.12 -19.59 -16.28
CA LEU A 8 -0.85 -18.66 -16.87
C LEU A 8 -0.77 -17.26 -16.25
N LEU A 9 -0.51 -17.17 -14.94
CA LEU A 9 -0.23 -15.90 -14.30
C LEU A 9 1.07 -15.33 -14.89
N ALA A 10 2.20 -16.01 -14.74
CA ALA A 10 3.52 -15.52 -15.15
C ALA A 10 3.59 -15.01 -16.60
N GLN A 11 2.91 -15.68 -17.53
CA GLN A 11 2.96 -15.37 -18.96
C GLN A 11 1.97 -14.28 -19.40
N ASN A 12 1.12 -13.77 -18.51
CA ASN A 12 0.10 -12.79 -18.85
C ASN A 12 0.22 -11.50 -18.03
N PRO A 13 0.92 -10.47 -18.55
CA PRO A 13 1.12 -9.21 -17.85
C PRO A 13 -0.18 -8.49 -17.45
N HIS A 14 -1.25 -8.64 -18.23
CA HIS A 14 -2.55 -8.06 -17.89
C HIS A 14 -3.19 -8.74 -16.67
N VAL A 15 -3.05 -10.06 -16.57
CA VAL A 15 -3.53 -10.80 -15.40
C VAL A 15 -2.68 -10.49 -14.19
N LEU A 16 -1.34 -10.37 -14.29
CA LEU A 16 -0.49 -9.91 -13.18
C LEU A 16 -0.91 -8.53 -12.66
N LYS A 17 -1.17 -7.56 -13.55
CA LYS A 17 -1.64 -6.21 -13.14
C LYS A 17 -2.96 -6.27 -12.39
N ARG A 18 -3.88 -7.15 -12.80
CA ARG A 18 -5.17 -7.36 -12.12
C ARG A 18 -4.98 -8.08 -10.78
N LEU A 19 -4.09 -9.06 -10.72
CA LEU A 19 -3.73 -9.75 -9.49
C LEU A 19 -3.10 -8.79 -8.48
N ALA A 20 -2.22 -7.89 -8.91
CA ALA A 20 -1.64 -6.86 -8.05
C ALA A 20 -2.72 -5.94 -7.43
N LYS A 21 -3.67 -5.48 -8.25
CA LYS A 21 -4.82 -4.71 -7.75
C LYS A 21 -5.67 -5.50 -6.77
N TYR A 22 -5.94 -6.76 -7.07
CA TYR A 22 -6.72 -7.63 -6.20
C TYR A 22 -6.00 -7.89 -4.87
N MET A 23 -4.71 -8.19 -4.88
CA MET A 23 -3.91 -8.36 -3.67
C MET A 23 -3.84 -7.08 -2.84
N ALA A 24 -3.60 -5.92 -3.47
CA ALA A 24 -3.66 -4.64 -2.78
C ALA A 24 -5.04 -4.40 -2.13
N GLN A 25 -6.13 -4.81 -2.81
CA GLN A 25 -7.47 -4.74 -2.25
C GLN A 25 -7.69 -5.69 -1.09
N GLN A 26 -7.17 -6.92 -1.14
CA GLN A 26 -7.38 -7.91 -0.07
C GLN A 26 -6.48 -7.69 1.15
N CYS A 27 -5.26 -7.20 0.94
CA CYS A 27 -4.23 -7.12 1.98
C CYS A 27 -4.06 -5.71 2.58
N PHE A 28 -4.48 -4.66 1.87
CA PHE A 28 -4.32 -3.27 2.33
C PHE A 28 -5.65 -2.54 2.38
N ARG A 29 -6.40 -2.55 1.28
CA ARG A 29 -7.71 -1.88 1.22
C ARG A 29 -8.76 -2.67 1.99
N ASN A 30 -9.84 -2.03 2.44
CA ASN A 30 -10.89 -2.69 3.24
C ASN A 30 -10.36 -3.34 4.54
N THR A 31 -9.21 -2.88 5.03
CA THR A 31 -8.62 -3.30 6.31
C THR A 31 -8.72 -2.17 7.34
N VAL A 32 -7.97 -2.26 8.44
CA VAL A 32 -7.79 -1.18 9.44
C VAL A 32 -7.38 0.16 8.83
N LEU A 33 -6.77 0.15 7.64
CA LEU A 33 -6.41 1.34 6.87
C LEU A 33 -7.61 2.25 6.58
N GLU A 34 -8.79 1.68 6.34
CA GLU A 34 -10.01 2.48 6.12
C GLU A 34 -10.43 3.22 7.40
N GLY A 35 -10.12 2.65 8.58
CA GLY A 35 -10.30 3.32 9.86
C GLY A 35 -9.38 4.53 10.01
N PHE A 36 -8.12 4.41 9.61
CA PHE A 36 -7.17 5.54 9.63
C PHE A 36 -7.50 6.64 8.60
N HIS A 37 -8.11 6.24 7.48
CA HIS A 37 -8.58 7.16 6.45
C HIS A 37 -9.99 7.72 6.74
N SER A 38 -10.71 7.17 7.71
CA SER A 38 -12.05 7.63 8.07
C SER A 38 -11.99 8.99 8.79
N GLY A 39 -13.11 9.72 8.74
CA GLY A 39 -13.25 11.01 9.40
C GLY A 39 -13.98 12.04 8.54
N ILE A 40 -14.13 13.25 9.08
CA ILE A 40 -14.71 14.37 8.35
C ILE A 40 -13.55 15.18 7.76
N THR A 41 -13.52 15.27 6.43
CA THR A 41 -12.66 16.24 5.75
C THR A 41 -13.30 17.62 5.90
N PRO A 42 -12.62 18.60 6.50
CA PRO A 42 -13.16 19.94 6.69
C PRO A 42 -13.30 20.67 5.35
N TYR A 43 -14.20 21.64 5.30
CA TYR A 43 -14.27 22.57 4.19
C TYR A 43 -13.09 23.56 4.24
N SER A 44 -12.55 23.90 3.07
CA SER A 44 -11.55 24.95 2.88
C SER A 44 -12.10 25.96 1.87
N GLN A 45 -12.09 27.24 2.24
CA GLN A 45 -12.49 28.33 1.35
C GLN A 45 -11.41 28.61 0.29
N SER A 46 -10.12 28.46 0.64
CA SER A 46 -9.02 28.61 -0.31
C SER A 46 -8.89 27.42 -1.27
N GLY A 47 -9.41 26.25 -0.89
CA GLY A 47 -9.33 25.00 -1.65
C GLY A 47 -8.01 24.25 -1.50
N ASP A 48 -6.97 24.91 -0.99
CA ASP A 48 -5.65 24.33 -0.69
C ASP A 48 -5.46 23.99 0.79
N TYR A 49 -6.50 24.19 1.62
CA TYR A 49 -6.52 23.92 3.05
C TYR A 49 -5.51 24.73 3.88
N SER A 50 -4.93 25.79 3.33
CA SER A 50 -4.09 26.73 4.08
C SER A 50 -4.88 27.51 5.15
N ASP A 51 -6.21 27.57 5.01
CA ASP A 51 -7.15 28.21 5.92
C ASP A 51 -7.77 27.26 6.97
N VAL A 52 -7.36 25.98 6.98
CA VAL A 52 -7.90 24.97 7.89
C VAL A 52 -6.92 24.66 9.02
N PHE A 53 -7.43 24.67 10.25
CA PHE A 53 -6.64 24.41 11.46
C PHE A 53 -7.40 23.51 12.44
N VAL A 54 -6.68 22.63 13.13
CA VAL A 54 -7.19 21.93 14.31
C VAL A 54 -6.84 22.76 15.55
N LYS A 55 -7.86 23.13 16.31
CA LYS A 55 -7.69 23.82 17.59
C LYS A 55 -7.52 22.82 18.73
N THR A 56 -6.45 22.96 19.48
CA THR A 56 -6.17 22.18 20.70
C THR A 56 -5.90 23.14 21.87
N PRO A 57 -5.94 22.67 23.13
CA PRO A 57 -5.51 23.49 24.26
C PRO A 57 -4.05 23.97 24.19
N ALA A 58 -3.20 23.26 23.46
CA ALA A 58 -1.79 23.63 23.26
C ALA A 58 -1.57 24.64 22.12
N GLY A 59 -2.62 24.96 21.35
CA GLY A 59 -2.54 25.86 20.19
C GLY A 59 -3.19 25.29 18.94
N GLU A 60 -3.00 26.00 17.83
CA GLU A 60 -3.50 25.63 16.51
C GLU A 60 -2.48 24.78 15.73
N ILE A 61 -2.97 23.73 15.08
CA ILE A 61 -2.17 22.88 14.18
C ILE A 61 -2.70 23.08 12.76
N PRO A 62 -1.89 23.58 11.82
CA PRO A 62 -2.29 23.67 10.42
C PRO A 62 -2.69 22.29 9.87
N TRP A 63 -3.72 22.24 9.03
CA TRP A 63 -4.21 20.99 8.43
C TRP A 63 -3.14 20.22 7.65
N SER A 64 -2.20 20.94 7.02
CA SER A 64 -1.04 20.38 6.31
C SER A 64 0.04 19.77 7.22
N LYS A 65 -0.05 20.01 8.53
CA LYS A 65 0.84 19.47 9.56
C LYS A 65 0.15 18.46 10.48
N LEU A 66 -1.17 18.28 10.31
CA LEU A 66 -1.92 17.31 11.10
C LEU A 66 -1.53 15.89 10.68
N SER A 67 -1.35 15.00 11.66
CA SER A 67 -1.14 13.58 11.41
C SER A 67 -2.48 12.95 10.97
N ARG A 68 -2.72 12.93 9.66
CA ARG A 68 -3.94 12.45 9.01
C ARG A 68 -3.60 11.76 7.70
N LEU A 69 -4.57 11.09 7.10
CA LEU A 69 -4.49 10.58 5.73
C LEU A 69 -5.62 11.21 4.91
N SER A 70 -5.30 12.10 3.97
CA SER A 70 -6.26 12.69 3.03
C SER A 70 -6.73 11.69 1.98
N ASN A 71 -7.80 12.02 1.25
CA ASN A 71 -8.22 11.28 0.06
C ASN A 71 -7.10 11.23 -1.00
N GLU A 72 -6.38 12.33 -1.18
CA GLU A 72 -5.28 12.47 -2.13
C GLU A 72 -4.08 11.60 -1.72
N GLU A 73 -3.71 11.63 -0.44
CA GLU A 73 -2.64 10.79 0.11
C GLU A 73 -3.04 9.30 0.08
N MET A 74 -4.30 8.97 0.42
CA MET A 74 -4.82 7.61 0.34
C MET A 74 -4.80 7.08 -1.10
N LYS A 75 -5.21 7.90 -2.08
CA LYS A 75 -5.11 7.56 -3.50
C LYS A 75 -3.67 7.30 -3.90
N THR A 76 -2.75 8.18 -3.50
CA THR A 76 -1.32 8.07 -3.80
C THR A 76 -0.73 6.79 -3.22
N LEU A 77 -1.01 6.53 -1.94
CA LEU A 77 -0.63 5.31 -1.24
C LEU A 77 -1.14 4.04 -1.94
N MET A 78 -2.43 3.98 -2.30
CA MET A 78 -2.99 2.80 -2.94
C MET A 78 -2.42 2.56 -4.35
N ILE A 79 -2.10 3.61 -5.10
CA ILE A 79 -1.42 3.47 -6.40
C ILE A 79 -0.02 2.89 -6.20
N ASP A 80 0.74 3.40 -5.23
CA ASP A 80 2.08 2.91 -4.93
C ASP A 80 2.07 1.44 -4.47
N VAL A 81 1.15 1.07 -3.56
CA VAL A 81 0.96 -0.32 -3.11
C VAL A 81 0.69 -1.25 -4.29
N VAL A 82 -0.20 -0.88 -5.21
CA VAL A 82 -0.48 -1.69 -6.41
C VAL A 82 0.76 -1.83 -7.29
N ASN A 83 1.49 -0.75 -7.52
CA ASN A 83 2.70 -0.77 -8.35
C ASN A 83 3.80 -1.65 -7.73
N ARG A 84 4.05 -1.51 -6.42
CA ARG A 84 5.03 -2.34 -5.70
C ARG A 84 4.61 -3.80 -5.66
N THR A 85 3.33 -4.09 -5.46
CA THR A 85 2.80 -5.46 -5.52
C THR A 85 3.01 -6.06 -6.91
N TYR A 86 2.77 -5.28 -7.97
CA TYR A 86 3.02 -5.73 -9.34
C TYR A 86 4.50 -6.03 -9.58
N LEU A 87 5.41 -5.16 -9.16
CA LEU A 87 6.86 -5.39 -9.27
C LEU A 87 7.29 -6.65 -8.50
N LEU A 88 6.81 -6.84 -7.28
CA LEU A 88 7.09 -8.03 -6.49
C LEU A 88 6.57 -9.30 -7.17
N LEU A 89 5.38 -9.25 -7.78
CA LEU A 89 4.85 -10.38 -8.56
C LEU A 89 5.73 -10.67 -9.78
N GLN A 90 6.24 -9.65 -10.47
CA GLN A 90 7.19 -9.86 -11.57
C GLN A 90 8.46 -10.54 -11.07
N THR A 91 9.03 -10.09 -9.95
CA THR A 91 10.18 -10.72 -9.31
C THR A 91 9.90 -12.17 -8.92
N LEU A 92 8.74 -12.45 -8.35
CA LEU A 92 8.37 -13.80 -7.91
C LEU A 92 8.18 -14.78 -9.07
N PHE A 93 7.67 -14.30 -10.22
CA PHE A 93 7.42 -15.11 -11.41
C PHE A 93 8.58 -15.13 -12.40
N ASP A 94 9.64 -14.36 -12.16
CA ASP A 94 10.92 -14.50 -12.87
C ASP A 94 11.61 -15.79 -12.45
N GLU A 95 12.12 -16.57 -13.42
CA GLU A 95 12.63 -17.92 -13.17
C GLU A 95 13.89 -17.90 -12.29
N ASP A 96 14.82 -17.00 -12.58
CA ASP A 96 16.10 -16.92 -11.88
C ASP A 96 15.93 -16.18 -10.54
N VAL A 97 15.35 -14.98 -10.59
CA VAL A 97 15.22 -14.11 -9.41
C VAL A 97 14.21 -14.68 -8.43
N GLY A 98 13.09 -15.22 -8.92
CA GLY A 98 12.06 -15.84 -8.09
C GLY A 98 12.58 -17.09 -7.37
N SER A 99 13.36 -17.94 -8.05
CA SER A 99 13.99 -19.11 -7.43
C SER A 99 14.96 -18.71 -6.32
N HIS A 100 15.77 -17.67 -6.55
CA HIS A 100 16.68 -17.14 -5.53
C HIS A 100 15.93 -16.54 -4.33
N LEU A 101 14.86 -15.79 -4.56
CA LEU A 101 14.02 -15.22 -3.51
C LEU A 101 13.38 -16.32 -2.65
N ILE A 102 12.81 -17.35 -3.27
CA ILE A 102 12.19 -18.49 -2.57
C ILE A 102 13.23 -19.23 -1.75
N HIS A 103 14.40 -19.54 -2.31
CA HIS A 103 15.48 -20.17 -1.57
C HIS A 103 15.87 -19.32 -0.35
N THR A 104 16.04 -18.02 -0.53
CA THR A 104 16.42 -17.11 0.57
C THR A 104 15.37 -17.10 1.67
N LEU A 105 14.09 -16.92 1.34
CA LEU A 105 12.99 -16.94 2.30
C LEU A 105 12.81 -18.28 3.01
N SER A 106 13.25 -19.39 2.38
CA SER A 106 13.23 -20.72 3.02
C SER A 106 14.29 -20.88 4.12
N GLN A 107 15.37 -20.10 4.05
CA GLN A 107 16.49 -20.18 4.99
C GLN A 107 16.38 -19.14 6.11
N GLN A 108 15.80 -17.98 5.81
CA GLN A 108 15.70 -16.88 6.77
C GLN A 108 14.46 -16.02 6.54
N ASP A 109 13.88 -15.52 7.64
CA ASP A 109 12.95 -14.41 7.59
C ASP A 109 13.74 -13.12 7.33
N LEU A 110 13.42 -12.44 6.22
CA LEU A 110 14.07 -11.19 5.82
C LEU A 110 13.54 -9.97 6.59
N VAL A 111 12.39 -10.09 7.26
CA VAL A 111 11.72 -9.01 8.01
C VAL A 111 11.33 -9.46 9.43
N PRO A 112 12.27 -10.01 10.23
CA PRO A 112 11.94 -10.69 11.49
C PRO A 112 11.47 -9.73 12.60
N ARG A 113 11.75 -8.42 12.46
CA ARG A 113 11.37 -7.38 13.42
C ARG A 113 10.06 -6.69 13.03
N TRP A 114 9.05 -7.47 12.64
CA TRP A 114 7.76 -6.93 12.16
C TRP A 114 6.99 -6.16 13.24
N HIS A 115 7.12 -6.56 14.51
CA HIS A 115 6.43 -5.92 15.62
C HIS A 115 7.18 -4.75 16.25
N ASP A 116 8.43 -4.51 15.84
CA ASP A 116 9.23 -3.41 16.35
C ASP A 116 9.04 -2.18 15.44
N PRO A 117 8.49 -1.07 15.94
CA PRO A 117 8.37 0.15 15.15
C PRO A 117 9.76 0.65 14.72
N GLN A 118 9.90 1.05 13.45
CA GLN A 118 11.09 1.73 12.92
C GLN A 118 11.00 3.25 13.10
#